data_AF-A0A2W6EY10-F1
#
_entry.id   AF-A0A2W6EY10-F1
#
_cell.length_a   1.000
_cell.length_b   1.000
_cell.length_c   1.000
_cell.angle_alpha   90.00
_cell.angle_beta   90.00
_cell.angle_gamma   90.00
#
_symmetry.space_group_name_H-M   'P 1'
#
loop_
_entity.id
_entity.type
_entity.pdbx_description
1 polymer ?
#
loop_
_entity_poly.entity_id
_entity_poly.type
_entity_poly.pdbx_seq_one_letter_code
_entity_poly.pdbx_strand_id
1 'polypeptide(L)'
;SRVGGNAQIRAMKSVAGRLRLDLAQFRELEAFSAFGSDLDPASKAQLARGERLVELLKQPQYTPYSVEREVVSLWAGTTGEVDVVPVSDVRRFEQEFLDYVGHEYEGIYEAIRESGKLDDDTVEQLKAAVEKFKKQFETGDGDSLKLNEPDAKAMDADEVDKEKVKKFTKKPAKKSDN
;
A
#
# COMPACT_ATOMS: atom_id res chain seq x y z
N SER A 1 11.88 3.24 -24.59
CA SER A 1 12.49 4.44 -25.20
C SER A 1 13.96 4.17 -25.50
N ARG A 2 14.45 4.56 -26.68
CA ARG A 2 15.88 4.46 -27.05
C ARG A 2 16.75 5.55 -26.41
N VAL A 3 16.16 6.69 -26.05
CA VAL A 3 16.83 7.79 -25.33
C VAL A 3 16.95 7.51 -23.83
N GLY A 4 16.03 6.69 -23.30
CA GLY A 4 16.04 6.27 -21.89
C GLY A 4 15.91 7.44 -20.92
N GLY A 5 16.54 7.32 -19.74
CA GLY A 5 16.48 8.33 -18.68
C GLY A 5 17.27 9.61 -18.96
N ASN A 6 17.90 9.76 -20.13
CA ASN A 6 18.58 11.01 -20.51
C ASN A 6 17.59 12.14 -20.84
N ALA A 7 16.34 11.81 -21.13
CA ALA A 7 15.27 12.78 -21.36
C ALA A 7 14.50 13.15 -20.07
N GLN A 8 14.93 12.67 -18.91
CA GLN A 8 14.25 12.86 -17.63
C GLN A 8 15.06 13.76 -16.70
N ILE A 9 14.37 14.53 -15.86
CA ILE A 9 15.01 15.20 -14.73
C ILE A 9 15.57 14.16 -13.75
N ARG A 10 16.54 14.54 -12.91
CA ARG A 10 17.22 13.60 -12.02
C ARG A 10 16.25 12.94 -11.03
N ALA A 11 15.30 13.69 -10.50
CA ALA A 11 14.23 13.19 -9.63
C ALA A 11 13.41 12.08 -10.30
N MET A 12 12.95 12.30 -11.53
CA MET A 12 12.18 11.31 -12.28
C MET A 12 13.02 10.08 -12.61
N LYS A 13 14.30 10.27 -12.96
CA LYS A 13 15.21 9.15 -13.27
C LYS A 13 15.43 8.24 -12.06
N SER A 14 15.54 8.78 -10.85
CA SER A 14 15.75 7.97 -9.64
C SER A 14 14.54 7.09 -9.33
N VAL A 15 13.32 7.64 -9.38
CA VAL A 15 12.10 6.89 -9.10
C VAL A 15 11.71 5.94 -10.24
N ALA A 16 11.80 6.38 -11.50
CA ALA A 16 11.40 5.57 -12.65
C ALA A 16 12.36 4.39 -12.91
N GLY A 17 13.63 4.52 -12.51
CA GLY A 17 14.60 3.42 -12.57
C GLY A 17 14.18 2.23 -11.72
N ARG A 18 13.74 2.51 -10.48
CA ARG A 18 13.23 1.50 -9.55
C ARG A 18 11.89 0.93 -10.01
N LEU A 19 10.96 1.79 -10.43
CA LEU A 19 9.64 1.39 -10.97
C LEU A 19 9.76 0.34 -12.08
N ARG A 20 10.70 0.53 -13.02
CA ARG A 20 10.89 -0.41 -14.12
C ARG A 20 11.31 -1.80 -13.64
N LEU A 21 12.18 -1.87 -12.63
CA LEU A 21 12.62 -3.14 -12.05
C LEU A 21 11.47 -3.82 -11.31
N ASP A 22 10.76 -3.08 -10.46
CA ASP A 22 9.64 -3.59 -9.67
C ASP A 22 8.53 -4.15 -10.58
N LEU A 23 8.16 -3.43 -11.65
CA LEU A 23 7.16 -3.90 -12.60
C LEU A 23 7.61 -5.08 -13.45
N ALA A 24 8.90 -5.17 -13.79
CA ALA A 24 9.42 -6.33 -14.53
C ALA A 24 9.31 -7.59 -13.67
N GLN A 25 9.76 -7.51 -12.41
CA GLN A 25 9.68 -8.63 -11.48
C GLN A 25 8.23 -8.98 -11.12
N PHE A 26 7.35 -7.98 -10.99
CA PHE A 26 5.92 -8.21 -10.83
C PHE A 26 5.33 -9.05 -11.97
N ARG A 27 5.65 -8.72 -13.24
CA ARG A 27 5.15 -9.49 -14.39
C ARG A 27 5.69 -10.91 -14.43
N GLU A 28 6.93 -11.12 -14.01
CA GLU A 28 7.52 -12.46 -13.86
C GLU A 28 6.80 -13.27 -12.78
N LEU A 29 6.56 -12.68 -11.61
CA LEU A 29 5.85 -13.31 -10.49
C LEU A 29 4.37 -13.54 -10.77
N GLU A 30 3.69 -12.60 -11.41
CA GLU A 30 2.28 -12.72 -11.81
C GLU A 30 2.10 -13.95 -12.71
N ALA A 31 2.97 -14.12 -13.72
CA ALA A 31 2.94 -15.29 -14.59
C ALA A 31 3.26 -16.59 -13.84
N PHE A 32 4.21 -16.58 -12.90
CA PHE A 32 4.55 -17.78 -12.11
C PHE A 32 3.46 -18.18 -11.11
N SER A 33 2.80 -17.18 -10.49
CA SER A 33 1.72 -17.38 -9.52
C SER A 33 0.50 -18.09 -10.11
N ALA A 34 0.30 -17.99 -11.44
CA ALA A 34 -0.75 -18.72 -12.14
C ALA A 34 -0.52 -20.24 -12.19
N PHE A 35 0.71 -20.71 -11.95
CA PHE A 35 1.09 -22.12 -12.06
C PHE A 35 1.50 -22.77 -10.73
N GLY A 36 1.80 -22.00 -9.69
CA GLY A 36 2.26 -22.48 -8.39
C GLY A 36 1.33 -22.10 -7.25
N SER A 37 1.05 -23.03 -6.33
CA SER A 37 0.08 -22.83 -5.25
C SER A 37 0.65 -22.12 -4.02
N ASP A 38 1.97 -21.96 -3.91
CA ASP A 38 2.56 -21.32 -2.73
C ASP A 38 3.71 -20.39 -3.10
N LEU A 39 3.54 -19.12 -2.75
CA LEU A 39 4.55 -18.08 -2.85
C LEU A 39 5.08 -17.82 -1.44
N ASP A 40 6.40 -17.68 -1.32
CA ASP A 40 7.00 -17.22 -0.08
C ASP A 40 6.51 -15.79 0.28
N PRO A 41 6.62 -15.35 1.54
CA PRO A 41 6.14 -14.04 1.96
C PRO A 41 6.73 -12.86 1.17
N ALA A 42 7.99 -12.97 0.71
CA ALA A 42 8.63 -11.91 -0.06
C ALA A 42 8.01 -11.78 -1.45
N SER A 43 7.75 -12.91 -2.12
CA SER A 43 7.08 -12.98 -3.41
C SER A 43 5.64 -12.50 -3.33
N LYS A 44 4.92 -12.83 -2.24
CA LYS A 44 3.57 -12.30 -1.97
C LYS A 44 3.58 -10.77 -1.81
N ALA A 45 4.51 -10.23 -1.02
CA ALA A 45 4.65 -8.79 -0.84
C ALA A 45 5.00 -8.07 -2.15
N GLN A 46 5.85 -8.69 -2.96
CA GLN A 46 6.24 -8.15 -4.27
C GLN A 46 5.10 -8.16 -5.28
N LEU A 47 4.31 -9.24 -5.32
CA LEU A 47 3.10 -9.33 -6.15
C LEU A 47 2.11 -8.24 -5.73
N ALA A 48 1.83 -8.12 -4.43
CA ALA A 48 0.93 -7.12 -3.86
C ALA A 48 1.37 -5.68 -4.15
N ARG A 49 2.67 -5.38 -4.08
CA ARG A 49 3.20 -4.06 -4.46
C ARG A 49 3.01 -3.80 -5.96
N GLY A 50 3.32 -4.80 -6.79
CA GLY A 50 3.19 -4.67 -8.24
C GLY A 50 1.75 -4.38 -8.70
N GLU A 51 0.75 -5.00 -8.08
CA GLU A 51 -0.68 -4.68 -8.30
C GLU A 51 -0.97 -3.19 -8.03
N ARG A 52 -0.46 -2.66 -6.92
CA ARG A 52 -0.64 -1.24 -6.54
C ARG A 52 0.10 -0.30 -7.48
N LEU A 53 1.31 -0.66 -7.91
CA LEU A 53 2.07 0.10 -8.91
C LEU A 53 1.31 0.17 -10.24
N VAL A 54 0.65 -0.92 -10.66
CA VAL A 54 -0.16 -0.92 -11.89
C VAL A 54 -1.38 0.00 -11.74
N GLU A 55 -2.07 0.00 -10.60
CA GLU A 55 -3.18 0.93 -10.33
C GLU A 55 -2.73 2.39 -10.30
N LEU A 56 -1.58 2.66 -9.68
CA LEU A 56 -1.01 4.01 -9.56
C LEU A 56 -0.64 4.61 -10.93
N LEU A 57 -0.31 3.78 -11.91
CA LEU A 57 -0.06 4.24 -13.29
C LEU A 57 -1.34 4.53 -14.10
N LYS A 58 -2.54 4.31 -13.55
CA LYS A 58 -3.80 4.58 -14.25
C LYS A 58 -4.27 6.00 -14.08
N GLN A 59 -4.11 6.79 -15.14
CA GLN A 59 -4.52 8.18 -15.18
C GLN A 59 -5.81 8.37 -16.01
N PRO A 60 -6.82 9.09 -15.49
CA PRO A 60 -7.96 9.52 -16.30
C PRO A 60 -7.55 10.41 -17.47
N GLN A 61 -8.35 10.40 -18.53
CA GLN A 61 -8.14 11.29 -19.67
C GLN A 61 -8.29 12.76 -19.23
N TYR A 62 -7.46 13.64 -19.81
CA TYR A 62 -7.44 15.09 -19.56
C TYR A 62 -7.05 15.52 -18.15
N THR A 63 -6.45 14.63 -17.36
CA THR A 63 -5.93 14.94 -16.02
C THR A 63 -4.42 14.78 -15.97
N PRO A 64 -3.62 15.52 -16.78
CA PRO A 64 -2.17 15.40 -16.74
C PRO A 64 -1.63 15.84 -15.37
N TYR A 65 -0.60 15.16 -14.90
CA TYR A 65 0.12 15.56 -13.69
C TYR A 65 1.34 16.38 -14.09
N SER A 66 1.71 17.35 -13.26
CA SER A 66 3.00 18.01 -13.39
C SER A 66 4.12 17.05 -12.97
N VAL A 67 5.34 17.27 -13.46
CA VAL A 67 6.46 16.35 -13.24
C VAL A 67 6.74 16.15 -11.74
N GLU A 68 6.63 17.20 -10.93
CA GLU A 68 6.78 17.10 -9.48
C GLU A 68 5.70 16.24 -8.81
N ARG A 69 4.44 16.29 -9.29
CA ARG A 69 3.37 15.41 -8.82
C ARG A 69 3.59 13.97 -9.25
N GLU A 70 4.03 13.75 -10.49
CA GLU A 70 4.42 12.41 -10.97
C GLU A 70 5.56 11.82 -10.14
N VAL A 71 6.59 12.61 -9.83
CA VAL A 71 7.72 12.18 -8.98
C VAL A 71 7.23 11.75 -7.60
N VAL A 72 6.35 12.54 -6.96
CA VAL A 72 5.83 12.21 -5.62
C VAL A 72 4.96 10.96 -5.65
N SER A 73 4.09 10.81 -6.65
CA SER A 73 3.28 9.60 -6.83
C SER A 73 4.15 8.36 -7.00
N LEU A 74 5.11 8.40 -7.95
CA LEU A 74 6.00 7.27 -8.22
C LEU A 74 6.94 6.96 -7.05
N TRP A 75 7.38 7.99 -6.32
CA TRP A 75 8.15 7.80 -5.09
C TRP A 75 7.32 7.00 -4.08
N ALA A 76 6.10 7.41 -3.77
CA ALA A 76 5.24 6.74 -2.80
C ALA A 76 4.95 5.28 -3.19
N GLY A 77 4.75 5.03 -4.49
CA GLY A 77 4.61 3.68 -5.04
C GLY A 77 5.86 2.83 -4.85
N THR A 78 7.02 3.32 -5.30
CA THR A 78 8.26 2.53 -5.37
C THR A 78 8.90 2.29 -3.99
N THR A 79 8.69 3.18 -3.02
CA THR A 79 9.18 3.00 -1.64
C THR A 79 8.30 2.10 -0.79
N GLY A 80 7.12 1.71 -1.28
CA GLY A 80 6.16 0.86 -0.56
C GLY A 80 5.25 1.63 0.40
N GLU A 81 5.18 2.95 0.29
CA GLU A 81 4.30 3.74 1.16
C GLU A 81 2.82 3.39 0.92
N VAL A 82 2.48 2.98 -0.29
CA VAL A 82 1.12 2.57 -0.67
C VAL A 82 0.80 1.11 -0.36
N ASP A 83 1.75 0.31 0.17
CA ASP A 83 1.55 -1.14 0.36
C ASP A 83 0.39 -1.46 1.33
N VAL A 84 0.13 -0.57 2.29
CA VAL A 84 -0.99 -0.70 3.25
C VAL A 84 -2.35 -0.32 2.66
N VAL A 85 -2.39 0.31 1.49
CA VAL A 85 -3.63 0.78 0.86
C VAL A 85 -4.27 -0.37 0.08
N PRO A 86 -5.58 -0.63 0.22
CA PRO A 86 -6.28 -1.58 -0.63
C PRO A 86 -6.18 -1.20 -2.12
N VAL A 87 -6.03 -2.18 -3.00
CA VAL A 87 -5.84 -1.96 -4.46
C VAL A 87 -6.97 -1.10 -5.07
N SER A 88 -8.21 -1.30 -4.61
CA SER A 88 -9.38 -0.51 -5.03
C SER A 88 -9.28 0.99 -4.70
N ASP A 89 -8.56 1.34 -3.64
CA ASP A 89 -8.45 2.69 -3.13
C ASP A 89 -7.17 3.42 -3.56
N VAL A 90 -6.20 2.73 -4.17
CA VAL A 90 -4.89 3.31 -4.54
C VAL A 90 -5.02 4.61 -5.34
N ARG A 91 -5.94 4.65 -6.31
CA ARG A 91 -6.14 5.82 -7.17
C ARG A 91 -6.73 7.01 -6.42
N ARG A 92 -7.63 6.74 -5.47
CA ARG A 92 -8.21 7.77 -4.61
C ARG A 92 -7.17 8.28 -3.62
N PHE A 93 -6.43 7.37 -3.00
CA PHE A 93 -5.30 7.69 -2.14
C PHE A 93 -4.26 8.56 -2.86
N GLU A 94 -3.88 8.22 -4.10
CA GLU A 94 -2.93 9.01 -4.89
C GLU A 94 -3.43 10.44 -5.09
N GLN A 95 -4.67 10.61 -5.56
CA GLN A 95 -5.23 11.94 -5.83
C GLN A 95 -5.30 12.79 -4.57
N GLU A 96 -5.88 12.25 -3.50
CA GLU A 96 -6.03 12.95 -2.23
C GLU A 96 -4.66 13.24 -1.58
N PHE A 97 -3.70 12.32 -1.69
CA PHE A 97 -2.34 12.53 -1.17
C PHE A 97 -1.62 13.64 -1.92
N LEU A 98 -1.71 13.68 -3.26
CA LEU A 98 -1.08 14.73 -4.06
C LEU A 98 -1.72 16.10 -3.79
N ASP A 99 -3.04 16.14 -3.55
CA ASP A 99 -3.71 17.39 -3.19
C ASP A 99 -3.33 17.82 -1.76
N TYR A 100 -3.27 16.88 -0.81
CA TYR A 100 -2.79 17.13 0.55
C TYR A 100 -1.35 17.69 0.57
N VAL A 101 -0.44 17.11 -0.20
CA VAL A 101 0.94 17.63 -0.34
C VAL A 101 0.92 19.03 -0.94
N GLY A 102 0.07 19.28 -1.94
CA GLY A 102 -0.07 20.62 -2.54
C GLY A 102 -0.61 21.67 -1.59
N HIS A 103 -1.45 21.30 -0.62
CA HIS A 103 -2.06 22.23 0.32
C HIS A 103 -1.23 22.44 1.60
N GLU A 104 -0.67 21.38 2.16
CA GLU A 104 0.00 21.40 3.47
C GLU A 104 1.54 21.41 3.37
N TYR A 105 2.07 21.02 2.21
CA TYR A 105 3.51 20.80 1.99
C TYR A 105 3.98 21.34 0.62
N GLU A 106 3.47 22.50 0.18
CA GLU A 106 3.72 23.06 -1.16
C GLU A 106 5.22 23.16 -1.50
N GLY A 107 6.07 23.43 -0.49
CA GLY A 107 7.53 23.51 -0.64
C GLY A 107 8.18 22.23 -1.21
N ILE A 108 7.54 21.05 -1.09
CA ILE A 108 8.01 19.81 -1.71
C ILE A 108 7.96 19.91 -3.23
N TYR A 109 6.86 20.44 -3.78
CA TYR A 109 6.68 20.57 -5.22
C TYR A 109 7.59 21.63 -5.81
N GLU A 110 7.77 22.76 -5.11
CA GLU A 110 8.72 23.79 -5.51
C GLU A 110 10.16 23.26 -5.51
N ALA A 111 10.57 22.58 -4.44
CA ALA A 111 11.91 22.01 -4.33
C ALA A 111 12.22 21.06 -5.49
N ILE A 112 11.30 20.16 -5.84
CA ILE A 112 11.48 19.23 -6.97
C ILE A 112 11.53 19.98 -8.30
N ARG A 113 10.67 20.99 -8.50
CA ARG A 113 10.60 21.77 -9.74
C ARG A 113 11.88 22.59 -9.97
N GLU A 114 12.41 23.22 -8.93
CA GLU A 114 13.59 24.09 -9.02
C GLU A 114 14.90 23.31 -9.05
N SER A 115 15.07 22.33 -8.16
CA SER A 115 16.30 21.54 -8.08
C SER A 115 16.41 20.49 -9.20
N GLY A 116 15.25 20.03 -9.72
CA GLY A 116 15.15 18.86 -10.60
C GLY A 116 15.57 17.55 -9.92
N LYS A 117 15.72 17.54 -8.59
CA LYS A 117 16.18 16.42 -7.77
C LYS A 117 15.16 16.11 -6.67
N LEU A 118 15.32 14.94 -6.08
CA LEU A 118 14.60 14.53 -4.88
C LEU A 118 15.67 14.37 -3.80
N ASP A 119 15.99 15.48 -3.13
CA ASP A 119 17.03 15.53 -2.11
C ASP A 119 16.53 14.90 -0.80
N ASP A 120 17.46 14.49 0.07
CA ASP A 120 17.14 13.73 1.29
C ASP A 120 16.17 14.51 2.21
N ASP A 121 16.36 15.84 2.35
CA ASP A 121 15.46 16.71 3.11
C ASP A 121 14.01 16.67 2.56
N THR A 122 13.87 16.65 1.22
CA THR A 122 12.54 16.56 0.58
C THR A 122 11.93 15.19 0.81
N VAL A 123 12.74 14.12 0.79
CA VAL A 123 12.28 12.76 1.10
C VAL A 123 11.82 12.65 2.56
N GLU A 124 12.52 13.28 3.51
CA GLU A 124 12.09 13.29 4.92
C GLU A 124 10.75 14.00 5.11
N GLN A 125 10.56 15.15 4.44
CA GLN A 125 9.28 15.85 4.45
C GLN A 125 8.16 15.02 3.82
N LEU A 126 8.44 14.34 2.70
CA LEU A 126 7.50 13.44 2.05
C LEU A 126 7.09 12.26 2.95
N LYS A 127 8.04 11.65 3.67
CA LYS A 127 7.74 10.60 4.65
C LYS A 127 6.84 11.11 5.77
N ALA A 128 7.16 12.28 6.33
CA ALA A 128 6.34 12.89 7.36
C ALA A 128 4.92 13.22 6.84
N ALA A 129 4.80 13.70 5.60
CA ALA A 129 3.53 14.00 4.96
C ALA A 129 2.70 12.72 4.76
N VAL A 130 3.29 11.66 4.21
CA VAL A 130 2.58 10.41 3.94
C VAL A 130 2.15 9.71 5.22
N GLU A 131 2.97 9.72 6.27
CA GLU A 131 2.61 9.14 7.57
C GLU A 131 1.43 9.86 8.23
N LYS A 132 1.36 11.20 8.11
CA LYS A 132 0.23 11.97 8.58
C LYS A 132 -1.02 11.70 7.74
N PHE A 133 -0.86 11.69 6.42
CA PHE A 133 -1.96 11.47 5.49
C PHE A 133 -2.59 10.09 5.66
N LYS A 134 -1.78 9.03 5.82
CA LYS A 134 -2.27 7.67 6.08
C LYS A 134 -3.15 7.55 7.33
N LYS A 135 -2.93 8.40 8.34
CA LYS A 135 -3.76 8.42 9.57
C LYS A 135 -5.11 9.10 9.36
N GLN A 136 -5.22 9.94 8.32
CA GLN A 136 -6.43 10.68 7.97
C GLN A 136 -7.23 9.98 6.88
N PHE A 137 -6.58 9.14 6.07
CA PHE A 137 -7.23 8.44 4.98
C PHE A 137 -8.10 7.27 5.47
N GLU A 138 -9.35 7.27 5.04
CA GLU A 138 -10.31 6.18 5.27
C GLU A 138 -10.54 5.41 3.96
N THR A 139 -10.50 4.08 4.03
CA THR A 139 -10.75 3.20 2.88
C THR A 139 -12.22 3.28 2.45
N GLY A 140 -12.54 2.80 1.25
CA GLY A 140 -13.92 2.82 0.74
C GLY A 140 -14.88 1.99 1.60
N ASP A 141 -14.35 1.04 2.35
CA ASP A 141 -15.07 0.20 3.30
C ASP A 141 -15.28 0.87 4.68
N GLY A 142 -14.76 2.09 4.88
CA GLY A 142 -14.88 2.86 6.11
C GLY A 142 -13.86 2.51 7.19
N ASP A 143 -12.86 1.68 6.86
CA ASP A 143 -11.79 1.31 7.78
C ASP A 143 -10.62 2.30 7.68
N SER A 144 -10.01 2.62 8.83
CA SER A 144 -8.72 3.31 8.85
C SER A 144 -7.62 2.39 8.31
N LEU A 145 -6.63 2.95 7.60
CA LEU A 145 -5.46 2.18 7.19
C LEU A 145 -4.77 1.54 8.42
N LYS A 146 -4.55 0.22 8.35
CA LYS A 146 -3.87 -0.55 9.40
C LYS A 146 -2.38 -0.19 9.45
N LEU A 147 -2.07 0.91 10.11
CA LEU A 147 -0.70 1.34 10.40
C LEU A 147 -0.16 0.51 11.57
N ASN A 148 0.82 -0.36 11.30
CA ASN A 148 1.50 -1.23 12.27
C ASN A 148 0.65 -2.36 12.89
N GLU A 149 0.08 -3.24 12.06
CA GLU A 149 -0.22 -4.60 12.51
C GLU A 149 0.84 -5.55 11.90
N PRO A 150 1.77 -6.13 12.69
CA PRO A 150 2.47 -7.31 12.21
C PRO A 150 1.38 -8.35 11.94
N ASP A 151 1.40 -8.91 10.71
CA ASP A 151 0.44 -9.90 10.23
C ASP A 151 -0.03 -10.76 11.40
N ALA A 152 -1.34 -10.86 11.57
CA ALA A 152 -1.89 -11.84 12.49
C ALA A 152 -1.46 -13.23 11.97
N LYS A 153 -0.26 -13.69 12.37
CA LYS A 153 0.10 -15.08 12.67
C LYS A 153 -1.21 -15.83 12.84
N ALA A 154 -1.56 -16.57 11.79
CA ALA A 154 -2.71 -17.44 11.80
C ALA A 154 -2.59 -18.22 13.11
N MET A 155 -3.61 -18.12 13.97
CA MET A 155 -3.64 -18.98 15.15
C MET A 155 -3.48 -20.40 14.62
N ASP A 156 -2.41 -21.09 15.05
CA ASP A 156 -2.23 -22.49 14.76
C ASP A 156 -3.53 -23.21 15.17
N ALA A 157 -3.97 -24.14 14.33
CA ALA A 157 -5.24 -24.86 14.54
C ALA A 157 -5.31 -25.63 15.89
N ASP A 158 -4.18 -25.69 16.61
CA ASP A 158 -4.03 -26.29 17.93
C ASP A 158 -4.40 -25.34 19.10
N GLU A 159 -4.59 -24.03 18.87
CA GLU A 159 -5.04 -23.05 19.89
C GLU A 159 -6.56 -22.78 19.86
N VAL A 160 -7.36 -23.67 19.27
CA VAL A 160 -8.81 -23.65 19.51
C VAL A 160 -9.08 -24.34 20.85
N ASP A 161 -9.12 -23.56 21.93
CA ASP A 161 -9.65 -24.02 23.22
C ASP A 161 -11.06 -24.59 22.99
N LYS A 162 -11.18 -25.92 23.02
CA LYS A 162 -12.46 -26.61 23.01
C LYS A 162 -13.13 -26.34 24.34
N GLU A 163 -13.85 -25.23 24.46
CA GLU A 163 -14.74 -25.00 25.58
C GLU A 163 -15.78 -26.13 25.65
N LYS A 164 -15.53 -27.09 26.54
CA LYS A 164 -16.52 -28.10 26.90
C LYS A 164 -17.60 -27.43 27.73
N VAL A 165 -18.70 -27.06 27.09
CA VAL A 165 -19.94 -26.68 27.78
C VAL A 165 -20.40 -27.85 28.65
N LYS A 166 -20.21 -27.75 29.97
CA LYS A 166 -20.79 -28.70 30.94
C LYS A 166 -22.30 -28.49 30.99
N LYS A 167 -23.07 -29.37 30.35
CA LYS A 167 -24.51 -29.50 30.58
C LYS A 167 -24.75 -29.89 32.04
N PHE A 168 -25.21 -28.95 32.87
CA PHE A 168 -25.81 -29.28 34.16
C PHE A 168 -27.23 -29.79 33.92
N THR A 169 -27.42 -31.11 34.00
CA THR A 169 -28.75 -31.72 34.03
C THR A 169 -29.30 -31.64 35.46
N LYS A 170 -30.44 -30.95 35.62
CA LYS A 170 -31.18 -30.90 36.89
C LYS A 170 -31.76 -32.29 37.18
N LYS A 171 -31.37 -32.88 38.32
CA LYS A 171 -31.89 -34.16 38.82
C LYS A 171 -33.43 -34.12 38.91
N PRO A 172 -34.17 -35.15 38.44
CA PRO A 172 -35.62 -35.13 38.50
C PRO A 172 -36.08 -35.18 39.97
N ALA A 173 -37.08 -34.35 40.30
CA ALA A 173 -37.70 -34.30 41.61
C ALA A 173 -38.32 -35.67 41.95
N LYS A 174 -38.02 -36.19 43.14
CA LYS A 174 -38.75 -37.32 43.72
C LYS A 174 -40.21 -36.90 43.87
N LYS A 175 -41.13 -37.64 43.22
CA LYS A 175 -42.55 -37.61 43.57
C LYS A 175 -42.70 -37.99 45.03
N SER A 176 -43.32 -37.11 45.81
CA SER A 176 -43.96 -37.45 47.07
C SER A 176 -45.31 -38.08 46.73
N ASP A 177 -45.40 -39.40 46.79
CA ASP A 177 -46.70 -40.08 46.89
C ASP A 177 -47.13 -40.05 48.37
N ASN A 178 -48.41 -39.78 48.54
CA ASN A 178 -49.17 -39.69 49.79
C ASN A 178 -49.24 -41.05 50.49
#